data_AF-A0A3L7MND4-F1
#
_entry.id   AF-A0A3L7MND4-F1
#
_cell.length_a   1.000
_cell.length_b   1.000
_cell.length_c   1.000
_cell.angle_alpha   90.00
_cell.angle_beta   90.00
_cell.angle_gamma   90.00
#
_symmetry.space_group_name_H-M   'P 1'
#
loop_
_entity.id
_entity.type
_entity.pdbx_description
1 polymer ?
#
loop_
_entity_poly.entity_id
_entity_poly.type
_entity_poly.pdbx_seq_one_letter_code
_entity_poly.pdbx_strand_id
1 'polypeptide(L)'
;ERERKVLQALVDQMFVRFKDIILKGRPKLDQAKLDELATGQIYTSQQALEGGLIDRIGFLEDAVTRAVELAGLTAQTARVIRYSRPRGLLDDILGTDFAASSSLSGFEALAEWTSPKAWYLCSWWPSLITSAN
;
A
#
# COMPACT_ATOMS: atom_id res chain seq x y z
N GLU A 1 -28.27 -27.08 3.40
CA GLU A 1 -29.10 -26.26 2.48
C GLU A 1 -29.61 -24.96 3.11
N ARG A 2 -30.13 -24.98 4.35
CA ARG A 2 -30.53 -23.75 5.08
C ARG A 2 -29.37 -22.75 5.27
N GLU A 3 -28.19 -23.21 5.66
CA GLU A 3 -27.00 -22.35 5.86
C GLU A 3 -26.57 -21.63 4.58
N ARG A 4 -26.61 -22.32 3.43
CA ARG A 4 -26.33 -21.71 2.12
C ARG A 4 -27.31 -20.59 1.80
N LYS A 5 -28.61 -20.77 2.10
CA LYS A 5 -29.61 -19.71 1.89
C LYS A 5 -29.38 -18.50 2.78
N VAL A 6 -28.97 -18.71 4.04
CA VAL A 6 -28.61 -17.61 4.95
C VAL A 6 -27.40 -16.86 4.43
N LEU A 7 -26.35 -17.57 4.02
CA LEU A 7 -25.15 -16.94 3.45
C LEU A 7 -25.47 -16.18 2.16
N GLN A 8 -26.28 -16.77 1.27
CA GLN A 8 -26.69 -16.12 0.03
C GLN A 8 -27.45 -14.83 0.31
N ALA A 9 -28.40 -14.85 1.25
CA ALA A 9 -29.14 -13.65 1.63
C ALA A 9 -28.22 -12.53 2.15
N LEU A 10 -27.17 -12.87 2.90
CA LEU A 10 -26.17 -11.89 3.35
C LEU A 10 -25.39 -11.30 2.17
N VAL A 11 -24.97 -12.13 1.23
CA VAL A 11 -24.26 -11.69 0.01
C VAL A 11 -25.15 -10.76 -0.80
N ASP A 12 -26.41 -11.12 -1.01
CA ASP A 12 -27.38 -10.33 -1.77
C ASP A 12 -27.61 -8.95 -1.10
N GLN A 13 -27.73 -8.92 0.23
CA GLN A 13 -27.86 -7.67 0.98
C GLN A 13 -26.62 -6.76 0.83
N MET A 14 -25.42 -7.33 0.90
CA MET A 14 -24.18 -6.59 0.69
C MET A 14 -24.09 -6.05 -0.74
N PHE A 15 -24.51 -6.86 -1.73
CA PHE A 15 -24.50 -6.48 -3.13
C PHE A 15 -25.50 -5.36 -3.46
N VAL A 16 -26.72 -5.41 -2.89
CA VAL A 16 -27.68 -4.30 -2.99
C VAL A 16 -27.10 -3.01 -2.41
N ARG A 17 -26.50 -3.08 -1.21
CA ARG A 17 -25.87 -1.93 -0.59
C ARG A 17 -24.73 -1.35 -1.44
N PHE A 18 -23.95 -2.20 -2.09
CA PHE A 18 -22.90 -1.77 -3.01
C PHE A 18 -23.46 -0.97 -4.19
N LYS A 19 -24.54 -1.46 -4.82
CA LYS A 19 -25.22 -0.75 -5.92
C LYS A 19 -25.78 0.60 -5.46
N ASP A 20 -26.38 0.67 -4.27
CA ASP A 20 -26.90 1.92 -3.71
C ASP A 20 -25.81 2.98 -3.50
N ILE A 21 -24.61 2.57 -3.05
CA ILE A 21 -23.47 3.48 -2.88
C ILE A 21 -23.05 4.06 -4.24
N ILE A 22 -23.01 3.22 -5.28
CA ILE A 22 -22.64 3.67 -6.63
C ILE A 22 -23.66 4.68 -7.16
N LEU A 23 -24.96 4.39 -7.08
CA LEU A 23 -26.00 5.31 -7.56
C LEU A 23 -25.95 6.66 -6.83
N LYS A 24 -25.69 6.66 -5.52
CA LYS A 24 -25.51 7.89 -4.74
C LYS A 24 -24.28 8.69 -5.16
N GLY A 25 -23.16 8.02 -5.47
CA GLY A 25 -21.94 8.67 -5.94
C GLY A 25 -22.00 9.12 -7.40
N ARG A 26 -22.85 8.47 -8.20
CA ARG A 26 -22.97 8.67 -9.66
C ARG A 26 -24.43 8.98 -10.02
N PRO A 27 -24.96 10.18 -9.72
CA PRO A 27 -26.36 10.52 -10.00
C PRO A 27 -26.72 10.54 -11.49
N LYS A 28 -25.72 10.54 -12.39
CA LYS A 28 -25.91 10.45 -13.84
C LYS A 28 -26.01 9.00 -14.36
N LEU A 29 -25.70 8.01 -13.52
CA LEU A 29 -25.75 6.60 -13.88
C LEU A 29 -27.15 6.06 -13.58
N ASP A 30 -27.77 5.47 -14.60
CA ASP A 30 -29.08 4.84 -14.46
C ASP A 30 -28.98 3.46 -13.81
N GLN A 31 -30.00 3.07 -13.06
CA GLN A 31 -30.04 1.80 -12.34
C GLN A 31 -30.01 0.60 -13.30
N ALA A 32 -30.71 0.68 -14.44
CA ALA A 32 -30.69 -0.37 -15.44
C ALA A 32 -29.28 -0.60 -16.01
N LYS A 33 -28.56 0.49 -16.31
CA LYS A 33 -27.16 0.41 -16.76
C LYS A 33 -26.22 -0.12 -15.68
N LEU A 34 -26.45 0.27 -14.43
CA LEU A 34 -25.65 -0.25 -13.31
C LEU A 34 -25.86 -1.76 -13.15
N ASP A 35 -27.07 -2.28 -13.32
CA ASP A 35 -27.32 -3.72 -13.21
C ASP A 35 -26.63 -4.53 -14.33
N GLU A 36 -26.51 -3.96 -15.53
CA GLU A 36 -25.70 -4.55 -16.63
C GLU A 36 -24.19 -4.55 -16.32
N LEU A 37 -23.70 -3.51 -15.63
CA LEU A 37 -22.29 -3.36 -15.28
C LEU A 37 -21.91 -4.10 -13.97
N ALA A 38 -22.84 -4.27 -13.04
CA ALA A 38 -22.59 -4.82 -11.70
C ALA A 38 -22.51 -6.37 -11.71
N THR A 39 -21.81 -6.96 -12.68
CA THR A 39 -21.69 -8.42 -12.82
C THR A 39 -20.54 -9.02 -12.01
N GLY A 40 -19.74 -8.19 -11.34
CA GLY A 40 -18.56 -8.61 -10.57
C GLY A 40 -17.29 -8.77 -11.42
N GLN A 41 -17.34 -8.39 -12.71
CA GLN A 41 -16.22 -8.44 -13.63
C GLN A 41 -15.25 -7.26 -13.40
N ILE A 42 -14.00 -7.44 -13.85
CA ILE A 42 -12.98 -6.40 -13.84
C ILE A 42 -13.08 -5.63 -15.17
N TYR A 43 -13.09 -4.30 -15.09
CA TYR A 43 -13.13 -3.40 -16.24
C TYR A 43 -11.78 -2.75 -16.50
N THR A 44 -11.44 -2.57 -17.77
CA THR A 44 -10.33 -1.68 -18.14
C THR A 44 -10.73 -0.21 -17.92
N SER A 45 -9.75 0.69 -17.84
CA SER A 45 -10.01 2.12 -17.65
C SER A 45 -10.94 2.69 -18.74
N GLN A 46 -10.82 2.24 -19.99
CA GLN A 46 -11.67 2.67 -21.10
C GLN A 46 -13.12 2.19 -20.91
N GLN A 47 -13.31 0.90 -20.61
CA GLN A 47 -14.65 0.34 -20.36
C GLN A 47 -15.33 1.00 -19.15
N ALA A 48 -14.56 1.28 -18.09
CA ALA A 48 -15.07 1.96 -16.91
C ALA A 48 -15.48 3.41 -17.21
N LEU A 49 -14.79 4.09 -18.13
CA LEU A 49 -15.13 5.45 -18.56
C LEU A 49 -16.41 5.43 -19.40
N GLU A 50 -16.50 4.52 -20.37
CA GLU A 50 -17.68 4.34 -21.22
C GLU A 50 -18.92 3.96 -20.40
N GLY A 51 -18.75 3.09 -19.40
CA GLY A 51 -19.77 2.70 -18.44
C GLY A 51 -20.09 3.76 -17.38
N GLY A 52 -19.39 4.89 -17.36
CA GLY A 52 -19.62 5.99 -16.40
C GLY A 52 -19.25 5.66 -14.95
N LEU A 53 -18.42 4.64 -14.74
CA LEU A 53 -17.91 4.25 -13.42
C LEU A 53 -16.78 5.21 -12.96
N ILE A 54 -16.00 5.74 -13.91
CA ILE A 54 -14.96 6.76 -13.68
C ILE A 54 -15.26 8.04 -14.46
N ASP A 55 -14.72 9.18 -13.99
CA ASP A 55 -14.94 10.47 -14.65
C ASP A 55 -13.94 10.75 -15.78
N ARG A 56 -12.66 10.37 -15.55
CA ARG A 56 -11.52 10.65 -16.44
C ARG A 56 -10.43 9.60 -16.24
N ILE A 57 -9.64 9.39 -17.29
CA ILE A 57 -8.41 8.59 -17.26
C ILE A 57 -7.24 9.57 -17.19
N GLY A 58 -6.33 9.37 -16.25
CA GLY A 58 -5.17 10.23 -16.05
C GLY A 58 -4.30 9.71 -14.91
N PHE A 59 -3.28 10.49 -14.56
CA PHE A 59 -2.34 10.17 -13.48
C PHE A 59 -2.70 10.90 -12.19
N LEU A 60 -1.90 10.68 -11.14
CA LEU A 60 -2.12 11.28 -9.84
C LEU A 60 -2.01 12.81 -9.89
N GLU A 61 -1.10 13.33 -10.72
CA GLU A 61 -0.86 14.75 -10.95
C GLU A 61 -2.10 15.45 -11.52
N ASP A 62 -2.82 14.78 -12.43
CA ASP A 62 -4.08 15.27 -13.00
C ASP A 62 -5.17 15.34 -11.93
N ALA A 63 -5.23 14.34 -11.05
CA ALA A 63 -6.18 14.30 -9.94
C ALA A 63 -5.91 15.41 -8.91
N VAL A 64 -4.63 15.67 -8.59
CA VAL A 64 -4.23 16.77 -7.71
C VAL A 64 -4.60 18.12 -8.33
N THR A 65 -4.25 18.34 -9.60
CA THR A 65 -4.58 19.59 -10.31
C THR A 65 -6.09 19.82 -10.30
N ARG A 66 -6.88 18.77 -10.59
CA ARG A 66 -8.34 18.85 -10.56
C ARG A 66 -8.89 19.17 -9.16
N ALA A 67 -8.32 18.60 -8.11
CA ALA A 67 -8.74 18.88 -6.75
C ALA A 67 -8.47 20.35 -6.35
N VAL A 68 -7.31 20.89 -6.77
CA VAL A 68 -6.94 22.30 -6.56
C VAL A 68 -7.91 23.24 -7.27
N GLU A 69 -8.24 22.93 -8.54
CA GLU A 69 -9.25 23.68 -9.31
C GLU A 69 -10.62 23.69 -8.63
N LEU A 70 -11.10 22.52 -8.17
CA LEU A 70 -12.40 22.38 -7.51
C LEU A 70 -12.46 23.11 -6.16
N ALA A 71 -11.32 23.25 -5.48
CA ALA A 71 -11.19 24.00 -4.24
C ALA A 71 -11.06 25.52 -4.46
N GLY A 72 -10.95 25.99 -5.72
CA GLY A 72 -10.72 27.41 -6.04
C GLY A 72 -9.36 27.92 -5.59
N LEU A 73 -8.37 27.04 -5.44
CA LEU A 73 -7.01 27.38 -5.02
C LEU A 73 -6.08 27.51 -6.22
N THR A 74 -4.92 28.14 -6.02
CA THR A 74 -3.83 28.12 -7.02
C THR A 74 -2.79 27.08 -6.65
N ALA A 75 -2.09 26.53 -7.66
CA ALA A 75 -1.02 25.55 -7.45
C ALA A 75 0.09 26.04 -6.50
N GLN A 76 0.26 27.35 -6.37
CA GLN A 76 1.24 27.99 -5.49
C GLN A 76 0.81 27.95 -4.02
N THR A 77 -0.50 27.98 -3.76
CA THR A 77 -1.07 27.93 -2.40
C THR A 77 -1.41 26.52 -1.93
N ALA A 78 -1.60 25.58 -2.86
CA ALA A 78 -1.95 24.20 -2.53
C ALA A 78 -0.70 23.39 -2.14
N ARG A 79 -0.74 22.74 -0.98
CA ARG A 79 0.32 21.83 -0.52
C ARG A 79 -0.23 20.41 -0.35
N VAL A 80 0.29 19.47 -1.12
CA VAL A 80 -0.04 18.05 -0.97
C VAL A 80 0.79 17.46 0.16
N ILE A 81 0.12 16.84 1.14
CA ILE A 81 0.78 16.19 2.29
C ILE A 81 0.37 14.71 2.27
N ARG A 82 1.35 13.82 2.38
CA ARG A 82 1.13 12.38 2.57
C ARG A 82 1.51 12.02 4.00
N TYR A 83 0.56 11.50 4.76
CA TYR A 83 0.84 10.91 6.07
C TYR A 83 1.40 9.51 5.86
N SER A 84 2.63 9.28 6.33
CA SER A 84 3.19 7.94 6.49
C SER A 84 3.19 7.59 7.97
N ARG A 85 2.86 6.34 8.32
CA ARG A 85 3.09 5.87 9.68
C ARG A 85 4.61 5.80 9.90
N PRO A 86 5.17 6.43 10.95
CA PRO A 86 6.55 6.19 11.32
C PRO A 86 6.67 4.73 11.75
N ARG A 87 7.68 4.03 11.25
CA ARG A 87 7.98 2.66 11.71
C ARG A 87 8.36 2.72 13.19
N GLY A 88 7.73 1.88 14.01
CA GLY A 88 8.15 1.72 15.39
C GLY A 88 9.37 0.81 15.47
N LEU A 89 10.22 0.99 16.48
CA LEU A 89 11.34 0.07 16.76
C LEU A 89 10.86 -1.39 16.95
N LEU A 90 9.62 -1.57 17.40
CA LEU A 90 9.00 -2.89 17.53
C LEU A 90 8.64 -3.52 16.18
N ASP A 91 8.31 -2.74 15.15
CA ASP A 91 7.99 -3.27 13.81
C ASP A 91 9.25 -3.82 13.13
N ASP A 92 10.40 -3.17 13.33
CA ASP A 92 11.69 -3.61 12.81
C ASP A 92 12.20 -4.89 13.52
N ILE A 93 11.87 -5.07 14.80
CA ILE A 93 12.29 -6.24 15.62
C ILE A 93 11.34 -7.43 15.45
N LEU A 94 10.03 -7.19 15.39
CA LEU A 94 9.02 -8.26 15.33
C LEU A 94 8.76 -8.75 13.90
N GLY A 95 9.38 -8.12 12.89
CA GLY A 95 9.37 -8.63 11.51
C GLY A 95 7.95 -8.84 10.97
N THR A 96 7.00 -7.99 11.39
CA THR A 96 5.58 -8.16 11.08
C THR A 96 5.23 -7.95 9.60
N ASP A 97 6.23 -7.65 8.77
CA ASP A 97 6.16 -7.72 7.31
C ASP A 97 6.81 -9.02 6.80
N PHE A 98 6.07 -10.14 6.84
CA PHE A 98 6.42 -11.39 6.13
C PHE A 98 6.35 -11.22 4.59
N ALA A 99 5.97 -10.04 4.09
CA ALA A 99 5.99 -9.72 2.68
C ALA A 99 7.12 -8.71 2.40
N ALA A 100 8.22 -9.23 1.84
CA ALA A 100 9.38 -8.51 1.32
C ALA A 100 10.53 -8.21 2.31
N SER A 101 11.28 -9.23 2.70
CA SER A 101 12.75 -9.20 2.55
C SER A 101 13.36 -10.57 2.85
N SER A 102 13.73 -11.28 1.79
CA SER A 102 14.79 -12.27 1.85
C SER A 102 16.12 -11.55 2.02
N SER A 103 16.53 -11.26 3.26
CA SER A 103 17.94 -11.07 3.59
C SER A 103 18.21 -11.50 5.02
N LEU A 104 18.87 -12.65 5.15
CA LEU A 104 19.37 -13.25 6.39
C LEU A 104 20.54 -12.45 7.00
N SER A 105 20.44 -11.13 7.08
CA SER A 105 21.50 -10.24 7.57
C SER A 105 21.41 -9.97 9.08
N GLY A 106 20.29 -10.27 9.74
CA GLY A 106 20.11 -10.04 11.18
C GLY A 106 20.86 -11.04 12.07
N PHE A 107 21.01 -12.29 11.63
CA PHE A 107 21.67 -13.33 12.43
C PHE A 107 23.20 -13.21 12.38
N GLU A 108 23.74 -12.74 11.26
CA GLU A 108 25.19 -12.56 11.06
C GLU A 108 25.73 -11.38 11.89
N ALA A 109 24.95 -10.31 12.04
CA ALA A 109 25.28 -9.17 12.91
C ALA A 109 25.34 -9.54 14.41
N LEU A 110 24.46 -10.44 14.86
CA LEU A 110 24.49 -10.97 16.24
C LEU A 110 25.68 -11.92 16.46
N ALA A 111 26.06 -12.69 15.44
CA ALA A 111 27.23 -13.54 15.49
C ALA A 111 28.53 -12.72 15.53
N GLU A 112 28.64 -11.61 14.80
CA GLU A 112 29.80 -10.73 14.88
C GLU A 112 29.98 -10.06 16.24
N TRP A 113 28.88 -9.75 16.95
CA TRP A 113 28.94 -9.13 18.27
C TRP A 113 29.36 -10.11 19.37
N THR A 114 29.01 -11.38 19.21
CA THR A 114 29.30 -12.44 20.20
C THR A 114 30.58 -13.21 19.90
N SER A 115 31.13 -13.09 18.70
CA SER A 115 32.38 -13.73 18.31
C SER A 115 33.58 -12.92 18.84
N PRO A 116 34.38 -13.45 19.77
CA PRO A 116 35.55 -12.76 20.29
C PRO A 116 36.55 -12.56 19.13
N LYS A 117 36.74 -11.30 18.69
CA LYS A 117 37.75 -11.01 17.67
C LYS A 117 39.14 -11.36 18.22
N ALA A 118 39.90 -12.16 17.47
CA ALA A 118 41.18 -12.78 17.87
C ALA A 118 42.31 -11.82 18.29
N TRP A 119 42.06 -10.50 18.31
CA TRP A 119 43.00 -9.47 18.76
C TRP A 119 43.36 -9.56 20.26
N TYR A 120 42.64 -10.38 21.04
CA TYR A 120 42.95 -10.62 22.47
C TYR A 120 43.82 -11.86 22.73
N LEU A 121 44.22 -12.64 21.72
CA LEU A 121 44.97 -13.90 21.90
C LEU A 121 46.49 -13.78 21.64
N CYS A 122 47.01 -12.60 21.29
CA CYS A 122 48.44 -12.41 21.04
C CYS A 122 49.08 -11.45 22.05
N SER A 123 49.18 -11.85 23.32
CA SER A 123 49.87 -11.07 24.37
C SER A 123 51.37 -11.38 24.50
N TRP A 124 52.01 -12.03 23.51
CA TRP A 124 53.43 -12.42 23.60
C TRP A 124 54.26 -12.26 22.32
N TRP A 125 53.78 -11.56 21.27
CA TRP A 125 54.64 -11.28 20.11
C TRP A 125 55.39 -9.96 20.28
N PRO A 126 56.74 -9.93 20.17
CA PRO A 126 57.53 -8.71 20.24
C PRO A 126 57.12 -7.70 19.16
N SER A 127 57.05 -6.44 19.55
CA SER A 127 56.78 -5.28 18.69
C SER A 127 57.70 -5.23 17.47
N LEU A 128 57.20 -5.68 16.33
CA LEU A 128 57.79 -5.45 15.01
C LEU A 128 56.67 -5.06 14.05
N ILE A 129 56.99 -4.13 13.15
CA ILE A 129 56.12 -3.28 12.32
C ILE A 129 55.88 -1.94 13.05
N THR A 130 56.88 -1.06 13.15
CA THR A 130 57.58 -0.34 12.06
C THR A 130 56.61 0.41 11.15
N SER A 131 56.68 1.74 11.24
CA SER A 131 56.08 2.70 10.33
C SER A 131 56.77 2.64 8.96
N ALA A 132 56.00 2.58 7.88
CA ALA A 132 56.40 3.08 6.57
C ALA A 132 55.15 3.33 5.69
N ASN A 133 54.97 4.60 5.32
CA ASN A 133 54.18 5.20 4.22
C ASN A 133 52.91 4.52 3.72
#